data_AF-A0A225DCT2-F1
#
_entry.id   AF-A0A225DCT2-F1
#
_cell.length_a   1.000
_cell.length_b   1.000
_cell.length_c   1.000
_cell.angle_alpha   90.00
_cell.angle_beta   90.00
_cell.angle_gamma   90.00
#
_symmetry.space_group_name_H-M   'P 1'
#
loop_
_entity.id
_entity.type
_entity.pdbx_description
1 polymer ?
#
loop_
_entity_poly.entity_id
_entity_poly.type
_entity_poly.pdbx_seq_one_letter_code
_entity_poly.pdbx_strand_id
1 'polypeptide(L)'
;MDRVAVVADGQVIATHPRSYGRGDKILDPLHFLVVLERKPAALDHAPVYRDGQLPPALPALRRALEERVGPSAGAKPYIRVLQLLARHPMGRVEQAVASGLAAGAPDAARIIATAERLAEADRGTSAETMTRPAATAALPDLSRFDHLLTRSSRGDETDDRRERPAGDGQPQDAQTSGPAGRVGPAGP
;
A
#
# COMPACT_ATOMS: atom_id res chain seq x y z
N MET A 1 -11.62 -18.34 21.64
CA MET A 1 -11.34 -17.88 20.26
C MET A 1 -12.40 -16.88 19.87
N ASP A 2 -12.01 -15.65 19.56
CA ASP A 2 -12.92 -14.49 19.41
C ASP A 2 -13.06 -14.00 17.96
N ARG A 3 -12.79 -14.87 16.99
CA ARG A 3 -12.86 -14.57 15.56
C ARG A 3 -13.52 -15.71 14.79
N VAL A 4 -14.22 -15.36 13.71
CA VAL A 4 -14.83 -16.30 12.75
C VAL A 4 -14.15 -16.11 11.39
N ALA A 5 -13.75 -17.23 10.78
CA ALA A 5 -13.17 -17.24 9.44
C ALA A 5 -14.23 -17.68 8.42
N VAL A 6 -14.28 -17.01 7.28
CA VAL A 6 -15.08 -17.39 6.12
C VAL A 6 -14.14 -18.09 5.14
N VAL A 7 -14.50 -19.32 4.75
CA VAL A 7 -13.67 -20.20 3.91
C VAL A 7 -14.41 -20.50 2.60
N ALA A 8 -13.72 -20.37 1.47
CA ALA A 8 -14.18 -20.83 0.15
C ALA A 8 -13.06 -21.69 -0.48
N ASP A 9 -13.41 -22.85 -1.02
CA ASP A 9 -12.47 -23.80 -1.65
C ASP A 9 -11.26 -24.18 -0.77
N GLY A 10 -11.47 -24.28 0.55
CA GLY A 10 -10.42 -24.57 1.52
C GLY A 10 -9.50 -23.39 1.85
N GLN A 11 -9.70 -22.22 1.23
CA GLN A 11 -8.96 -21.00 1.51
C GLN A 11 -9.78 -20.03 2.36
N VAL A 12 -9.17 -19.47 3.40
CA VAL A 12 -9.79 -18.39 4.19
C VAL A 12 -9.85 -17.12 3.34
N ILE A 13 -11.06 -16.66 3.06
CA ILE A 13 -11.33 -15.45 2.25
C ILE A 13 -11.64 -14.22 3.10
N ALA A 14 -12.06 -14.39 4.36
CA ALA A 14 -12.29 -13.29 5.29
C ALA A 14 -12.16 -13.75 6.75
N THR A 15 -11.84 -12.84 7.66
CA THR A 15 -11.85 -13.10 9.11
C THR A 15 -12.49 -11.93 9.83
N HIS A 16 -13.47 -12.21 10.69
CA HIS A 16 -14.23 -11.20 11.44
C HIS A 16 -14.16 -11.47 12.94
N PRO A 17 -14.20 -10.43 13.80
CA PRO A 17 -14.43 -10.61 15.23
C PRO A 17 -15.80 -11.27 15.46
N ARG A 18 -15.88 -12.15 16.45
CA ARG A 18 -17.13 -12.81 16.81
C ARG A 18 -17.98 -11.84 17.62
N SER A 19 -19.26 -11.70 17.26
CA SER A 19 -20.22 -10.97 18.09
C SER A 19 -21.13 -11.94 18.82
N TYR A 20 -21.33 -11.71 20.12
CA TYR A 20 -22.18 -12.53 20.99
C TYR A 20 -23.52 -11.85 21.33
N GLY A 21 -23.68 -10.56 21.00
CA GLY A 21 -24.93 -9.85 21.18
C GLY A 21 -25.97 -10.25 20.14
N ARG A 22 -27.22 -10.41 20.57
CA ARG A 22 -28.32 -10.82 19.69
C ARG A 22 -28.64 -9.67 18.72
N GLY A 23 -28.30 -9.86 17.45
CA GLY A 23 -28.55 -8.87 16.38
C GLY A 23 -27.43 -7.85 16.16
N ASP A 24 -26.29 -8.01 16.85
CA ASP A 24 -25.14 -7.12 16.67
C ASP A 24 -24.52 -7.25 15.27
N LYS A 25 -24.29 -6.10 14.64
CA LYS A 25 -23.65 -6.00 13.33
C LYS A 25 -22.33 -5.24 13.47
N ILE A 26 -21.21 -5.94 13.29
CA ILE A 26 -19.90 -5.32 13.21
C ILE A 26 -19.67 -4.92 11.75
N LEU A 27 -19.79 -3.63 11.48
CA LEU A 27 -19.70 -3.09 10.13
C LEU A 27 -18.46 -2.20 10.01
N ASP A 28 -17.58 -2.56 9.09
CA ASP A 28 -16.42 -1.72 8.74
C ASP A 28 -16.87 -0.66 7.71
N PRO A 29 -16.67 0.65 7.98
CA PRO A 29 -17.00 1.71 7.03
C PRO A 29 -16.35 1.51 5.65
N LEU A 30 -15.13 0.99 5.61
CA LEU A 30 -14.34 0.86 4.38
C LEU A 30 -15.01 -0.05 3.34
N HIS A 31 -15.68 -1.12 3.78
CA HIS A 31 -16.39 -2.04 2.88
C HIS A 31 -17.53 -1.37 2.12
N PHE A 32 -18.11 -0.29 2.66
CA PHE A 32 -19.22 0.40 2.03
C PHE A 32 -18.78 1.48 1.04
N LEU A 33 -17.50 1.90 1.05
CA LEU A 33 -17.00 2.97 0.17
C LEU A 33 -17.17 2.63 -1.33
N VAL A 34 -16.97 1.35 -1.69
CA VAL A 34 -17.15 0.86 -3.07
C VAL A 34 -18.60 1.03 -3.54
N VAL A 35 -19.57 0.82 -2.64
CA VAL A 35 -20.99 1.00 -2.92
C VAL A 35 -21.30 2.49 -3.10
N LEU A 36 -20.73 3.35 -2.25
CA LEU A 36 -20.95 4.80 -2.30
C LEU A 36 -20.42 5.46 -3.57
N GLU A 37 -19.35 4.91 -4.16
CA GLU A 37 -18.82 5.39 -5.43
C GLU A 37 -19.82 5.21 -6.58
N ARG A 38 -20.52 4.07 -6.62
CA ARG A 38 -21.52 3.76 -7.66
C ARG A 38 -22.90 4.32 -7.33
N LYS A 39 -23.27 4.38 -6.05
CA LYS A 39 -24.59 4.77 -5.57
C LYS A 39 -24.48 5.73 -4.37
N PRO A 40 -24.30 7.04 -4.61
CA PRO A 40 -24.20 8.03 -3.55
C PRO A 40 -25.40 8.05 -2.59
N ALA A 41 -26.60 7.76 -3.11
CA ALA A 41 -27.82 7.66 -2.31
C ALA A 41 -27.77 6.56 -1.24
N ALA A 42 -26.84 5.59 -1.35
CA ALA A 42 -26.66 4.56 -0.32
C ALA A 42 -26.02 5.11 0.97
N LEU A 43 -25.48 6.33 0.95
CA LEU A 43 -24.89 6.97 2.14
C LEU A 43 -25.88 7.01 3.31
N ASP A 44 -27.13 7.38 3.03
CA ASP A 44 -28.16 7.46 4.06
C ASP A 44 -28.67 6.11 4.51
N HIS A 45 -28.53 5.08 3.68
CA HIS A 45 -29.03 3.73 3.98
C HIS A 45 -27.98 2.84 4.65
N ALA A 46 -26.73 3.29 4.73
CA ALA A 46 -25.64 2.55 5.34
C ALA A 46 -25.56 2.86 6.86
N PRO A 47 -25.86 1.89 7.75
CA PRO A 47 -25.89 2.12 9.20
C PRO A 47 -24.56 2.63 9.74
N VAL A 48 -23.44 2.28 9.10
CA VAL A 48 -22.11 2.72 9.51
C VAL A 48 -21.92 4.23 9.44
N TYR A 49 -22.56 4.89 8.48
CA TYR A 49 -22.46 6.33 8.29
C TYR A 49 -23.58 7.11 9.00
N ARG A 50 -24.63 6.41 9.44
CA ARG A 50 -25.76 6.99 10.17
C ARG A 50 -25.61 6.85 11.69
N ASP A 51 -25.36 5.62 12.13
CA ASP A 51 -25.40 5.17 13.52
C ASP A 51 -24.02 4.68 14.02
N GLY A 52 -23.02 4.65 13.13
CA GLY A 52 -21.67 4.20 13.46
C GLY A 52 -20.87 5.23 14.26
N GLN A 53 -19.88 4.74 15.01
CA GLN A 53 -18.92 5.57 15.73
C GLN A 53 -17.91 6.20 14.78
N LEU A 54 -18.34 7.19 14.01
CA LEU A 54 -17.45 8.09 13.28
C LEU A 54 -16.99 9.22 14.21
N PRO A 55 -15.74 9.68 14.08
CA PRO A 55 -15.30 10.87 14.79
C PRO A 55 -16.22 12.07 14.52
N PRO A 56 -16.50 12.92 15.52
CA PRO A 56 -17.52 13.97 15.44
C PRO A 56 -17.28 14.99 14.31
N ALA A 57 -16.03 15.15 13.87
CA ALA A 57 -15.67 16.01 12.75
C ALA A 57 -16.33 15.59 11.42
N LEU A 58 -16.54 14.28 11.18
CA LEU A 58 -17.13 13.79 9.93
C LEU A 58 -18.64 14.11 9.81
N PRO A 59 -19.49 13.80 10.81
CA PRO A 59 -20.88 14.27 10.80
C PRO A 59 -21.00 15.80 10.74
N ALA A 60 -20.11 16.54 11.39
CA ALA A 60 -20.09 18.01 11.32
C ALA A 60 -19.78 18.51 9.89
N LEU A 61 -18.81 17.89 9.21
CA LEU A 61 -18.50 18.18 7.81
C LEU A 61 -19.70 17.89 6.90
N ARG A 62 -20.36 16.76 7.10
CA ARG A 62 -21.55 16.39 6.34
C ARG A 62 -22.60 17.48 6.42
N ARG A 63 -22.97 17.90 7.64
CA ARG A 63 -23.95 18.97 7.87
C ARG A 63 -23.55 20.27 7.18
N ALA A 64 -22.31 20.71 7.36
CA ALA A 64 -21.84 21.95 6.76
C ALA A 64 -21.84 21.93 5.22
N LEU A 65 -21.57 20.79 4.59
CA LEU A 65 -21.68 20.62 3.14
C LEU A 65 -23.15 20.66 2.69
N GLU A 66 -24.04 19.95 3.38
CA GLU A 66 -25.47 19.92 3.07
C GLU A 66 -26.14 21.29 3.28
N GLU A 67 -25.77 22.03 4.32
CA GLU A 67 -26.24 23.41 4.56
C GLU A 67 -25.82 24.36 3.44
N ARG A 68 -24.63 24.17 2.88
CA ARG A 68 -24.09 25.08 1.84
C ARG A 68 -24.65 24.82 0.45
N VAL A 69 -24.75 23.56 0.03
CA VAL A 69 -25.10 23.19 -1.36
C VAL A 69 -26.36 22.33 -1.47
N GLY A 70 -26.99 22.00 -0.35
CA GLY A 70 -28.16 21.12 -0.27
C GLY A 70 -27.79 19.64 -0.04
N PRO A 71 -28.74 18.82 0.45
CA PRO A 71 -28.49 17.42 0.82
C PRO A 71 -27.89 16.57 -0.30
N SER A 72 -28.52 16.61 -1.48
CA SER A 72 -28.10 15.79 -2.63
C SER A 72 -26.75 16.21 -3.22
N ALA A 73 -26.45 17.50 -3.25
CA ALA A 73 -25.19 18.00 -3.80
C ALA A 73 -24.04 17.90 -2.79
N GLY A 74 -24.33 17.98 -1.48
CA GLY A 74 -23.35 17.85 -0.39
C GLY A 74 -22.90 16.41 -0.14
N ALA A 75 -23.72 15.42 -0.51
CA ALA A 75 -23.37 14.01 -0.35
C ALA A 75 -22.11 13.60 -1.14
N LYS A 76 -21.96 14.06 -2.40
CA LYS A 76 -20.81 13.72 -3.25
C LYS A 76 -19.46 14.19 -2.68
N PRO A 77 -19.25 15.48 -2.32
CA PRO A 77 -18.01 15.93 -1.71
C PRO A 77 -17.76 15.24 -0.36
N TYR A 78 -18.79 14.95 0.41
CA TYR A 78 -18.64 14.19 1.66
C TYR A 78 -18.15 12.76 1.41
N ILE A 79 -18.74 12.04 0.46
CA ILE A 79 -18.27 10.69 0.05
C ILE A 79 -16.82 10.74 -0.40
N ARG A 80 -16.42 11.78 -1.14
CA ARG A 80 -15.03 11.92 -1.59
C ARG A 80 -14.05 12.07 -0.42
N VAL A 81 -14.46 12.73 0.66
CA VAL A 81 -13.66 12.79 1.90
C VAL A 81 -13.65 11.43 2.61
N LEU A 82 -14.78 10.72 2.69
CA LEU A 82 -14.83 9.37 3.28
C LEU A 82 -13.91 8.38 2.54
N GLN A 83 -13.77 8.51 1.22
CA GLN A 83 -12.84 7.71 0.42
C GLN A 83 -11.37 7.88 0.84
N LEU A 84 -11.00 8.93 1.58
CA LEU A 84 -9.66 9.08 2.14
C LEU A 84 -9.33 7.98 3.16
N LEU A 85 -10.34 7.43 3.85
CA LEU A 85 -10.14 6.37 4.85
C LEU A 85 -9.56 5.09 4.24
N ALA A 86 -9.71 4.87 2.93
CA ALA A 86 -9.09 3.73 2.24
C ALA A 86 -7.56 3.86 2.12
N ARG A 87 -7.00 5.06 2.28
CA ARG A 87 -5.56 5.34 2.06
C ARG A 87 -4.88 6.01 3.26
N HIS A 88 -5.67 6.55 4.19
CA HIS A 88 -5.19 7.32 5.34
C HIS A 88 -5.82 6.79 6.63
N PRO A 89 -5.08 6.79 7.76
CA PRO A 89 -5.64 6.43 9.05
C PRO A 89 -6.71 7.44 9.49
N MET A 90 -7.69 6.98 10.27
CA MET A 90 -8.82 7.79 10.73
C MET A 90 -8.41 9.14 11.32
N GLY A 91 -7.40 9.15 12.21
CA GLY A 91 -6.94 10.37 12.87
C GLY A 91 -6.41 11.44 11.90
N ARG A 92 -5.76 11.05 10.80
CA ARG A 92 -5.28 12.00 9.78
C ARG A 92 -6.45 12.63 9.03
N VAL A 93 -7.45 11.81 8.68
CA VAL A 93 -8.66 12.30 8.01
C VAL A 93 -9.43 13.24 8.95
N GLU A 94 -9.59 12.87 10.22
CA GLU A 94 -10.21 13.72 11.23
C GLU A 94 -9.49 15.08 11.36
N GLN A 95 -8.16 15.09 11.46
CA GLN A 95 -7.37 16.32 11.54
C GLN A 95 -7.55 17.21 10.31
N ALA A 96 -7.55 16.63 9.11
CA ALA A 96 -7.76 17.37 7.87
C ALA A 96 -9.18 17.97 7.79
N VAL A 97 -10.19 17.21 8.23
CA VAL A 97 -11.59 17.67 8.28
C VAL A 97 -11.75 18.78 9.32
N ALA A 98 -11.19 18.62 10.52
CA ALA A 98 -11.25 19.64 11.57
C ALA A 98 -10.60 20.96 11.11
N SER A 99 -9.46 20.87 10.41
CA SER A 99 -8.81 22.04 9.81
C SER A 99 -9.67 22.72 8.75
N GLY A 100 -10.36 21.93 7.91
CA GLY A 100 -11.28 22.45 6.89
C GLY A 100 -12.53 23.12 7.48
N LEU A 101 -13.08 22.56 8.56
CA LEU A 101 -14.21 23.13 9.29
C LEU A 101 -13.82 24.43 10.00
N ALA A 102 -12.65 24.48 10.64
CA ALA A 102 -12.15 25.68 11.30
C ALA A 102 -11.96 26.87 10.33
N ALA A 103 -11.74 26.60 9.04
CA ALA A 103 -11.64 27.64 8.01
C ALA A 103 -13.01 28.24 7.60
N GLY A 104 -14.13 27.74 8.12
CA GLY A 104 -15.48 28.28 7.90
C GLY A 104 -16.11 27.99 6.53
N ALA A 105 -15.32 27.54 5.55
CA ALA A 105 -15.79 27.15 4.23
C ALA A 105 -15.29 25.74 3.88
N PRO A 106 -15.94 24.68 4.38
CA PRO A 106 -15.47 23.31 4.19
C PRO A 106 -15.54 22.93 2.70
N ASP A 107 -14.39 22.67 2.10
CA ASP A 107 -14.29 22.22 0.72
C ASP A 107 -13.56 20.88 0.68
N ALA A 108 -14.15 19.90 -0.01
CA ALA A 108 -13.60 18.56 -0.08
C ALA A 108 -12.22 18.56 -0.74
N ALA A 109 -11.99 19.36 -1.78
CA ALA A 109 -10.69 19.41 -2.44
C ALA A 109 -9.60 19.93 -1.50
N ARG A 110 -9.89 21.01 -0.75
CA ARG A 110 -8.97 21.54 0.27
C ARG A 110 -8.71 20.56 1.42
N ILE A 111 -9.74 19.84 1.88
CA ILE A 111 -9.60 18.81 2.92
C ILE A 111 -8.71 17.66 2.42
N ILE A 112 -8.94 17.17 1.20
CA ILE A 112 -8.13 16.12 0.57
C ILE A 112 -6.67 16.57 0.46
N ALA A 113 -6.42 17.77 -0.07
CA ALA A 113 -5.07 18.30 -0.19
C ALA A 113 -4.38 18.42 1.18
N THR A 114 -5.14 18.75 2.24
CA THR A 114 -4.60 18.83 3.60
C THR A 114 -4.24 17.44 4.14
N ALA A 115 -5.08 16.43 3.91
CA ALA A 115 -4.78 15.05 4.29
C ALA A 115 -3.52 14.52 3.58
N GLU A 116 -3.36 14.79 2.29
CA GLU A 116 -2.15 14.39 1.54
C GLU A 116 -0.89 15.10 2.06
N ARG A 117 -0.95 16.41 2.33
CA ARG A 117 0.17 17.14 2.93
C ARG A 117 0.58 16.60 4.30
N LEU A 118 -0.39 16.23 5.13
CA LEU A 118 -0.11 15.59 6.42
C LEU A 118 0.60 14.23 6.22
N ALA A 119 0.18 13.45 5.23
CA ALA A 119 0.83 12.17 4.92
C ALA A 119 2.25 12.34 4.38
N GLU A 120 2.52 13.41 3.63
CA GLU A 120 3.86 13.77 3.16
C GLU A 120 4.78 14.19 4.30
N ALA A 121 4.28 15.01 5.22
CA ALA A 121 5.02 15.45 6.39
C ALA A 121 5.45 14.25 7.28
N ASP A 122 4.53 13.32 7.56
CA ASP A 122 4.82 12.13 8.35
C ASP A 122 5.92 11.25 7.72
N ARG A 123 5.96 11.17 6.39
CA ARG A 123 7.03 10.48 5.65
C ARG A 123 8.37 11.20 5.77
N GLY A 124 8.38 12.52 5.68
CA GLY A 124 9.58 13.34 5.85
C GLY A 124 10.19 13.20 7.25
N THR A 125 9.36 13.29 8.30
CA THR A 125 9.80 13.11 9.69
C THR A 125 10.33 11.70 9.95
N SER A 126 9.71 10.67 9.37
CA SER A 126 10.20 9.29 9.48
C SER A 126 11.55 9.08 8.77
N ALA A 127 11.77 9.74 7.64
CA ALA A 127 13.05 9.69 6.92
C ALA A 127 14.17 10.45 7.66
N GLU A 128 13.88 11.61 8.25
CA GLU A 128 14.84 12.36 9.08
C GLU A 128 15.21 11.61 10.38
N THR A 129 14.26 10.88 10.96
CA THR A 129 14.51 10.03 12.15
C THR A 129 15.40 8.83 11.83
N MET A 130 15.40 8.36 10.58
CA MET A 130 16.35 7.37 10.07
C MET A 130 17.68 8.02 9.63
N THR A 131 18.17 8.98 10.42
CA THR A 131 19.54 9.47 10.32
C THR A 131 20.48 8.33 10.72
N ARG A 132 21.02 7.64 9.71
CA ARG A 132 22.22 6.79 9.83
C ARG A 132 23.25 7.57 10.65
N PRO A 133 23.88 7.00 11.70
CA PRO A 133 24.94 7.72 12.39
C PRO A 133 25.96 8.13 11.34
N ALA A 134 26.34 9.41 11.35
CA ALA A 134 27.38 9.92 10.49
C ALA A 134 28.66 9.15 10.82
N ALA A 135 28.90 8.05 10.11
CA ALA A 135 30.16 7.37 10.15
C ALA A 135 31.16 8.32 9.51
N THR A 136 31.92 9.02 10.35
CA THR A 136 33.15 9.69 9.94
C THR A 136 34.14 8.58 9.58
N ALA A 137 34.00 8.03 8.38
CA ALA A 137 35.03 7.17 7.82
C ALA A 137 36.24 8.07 7.61
N ALA A 138 37.23 7.95 8.49
CA ALA A 138 38.55 8.52 8.24
C ALA A 138 39.01 8.02 6.86
N LEU A 139 39.50 8.93 6.02
CA LEU A 139 40.00 8.54 4.71
C LEU A 139 41.02 7.40 4.89
N PRO A 140 40.84 6.25 4.21
CA PRO A 140 41.75 5.14 4.34
C PRO A 140 43.13 5.56 3.83
N ASP A 141 44.17 5.26 4.61
CA ASP A 141 45.55 5.56 4.27
C ASP A 141 46.00 4.71 3.07
N LEU A 142 46.25 5.37 1.95
CA LEU A 142 46.63 4.75 0.68
C LEU A 142 48.11 4.33 0.62
N SER A 143 48.92 4.70 1.62
CA SER A 143 50.36 4.35 1.65
C SER A 143 50.63 2.85 1.70
N ARG A 144 49.63 2.02 2.04
CA ARG A 144 49.70 0.55 1.89
C ARG A 144 49.87 0.10 0.44
N PHE A 145 49.34 0.85 -0.53
CA PHE A 145 49.45 0.51 -1.95
C PHE A 145 50.87 0.76 -2.49
N ASP A 146 51.59 1.75 -1.96
CA ASP A 146 52.95 2.09 -2.43
C ASP A 146 53.96 0.96 -2.16
N HIS A 147 53.74 0.15 -1.12
CA HIS A 147 54.54 -1.04 -0.86
C HIS A 147 54.37 -2.14 -1.92
N LEU A 148 53.24 -2.18 -2.63
CA LEU A 148 53.02 -3.14 -3.72
C LEU A 148 53.79 -2.74 -4.98
N LEU A 149 53.83 -1.44 -5.29
CA LEU A 149 54.62 -0.90 -6.42
C LEU A 149 56.12 -1.10 -6.21
N THR A 150 56.58 -1.06 -4.96
CA THR A 150 58.00 -1.24 -4.60
C THR A 150 58.45 -2.70 -4.68
N ARG A 151 57.54 -3.68 -4.60
CA ARG A 151 57.87 -5.11 -4.80
C ARG A 151 57.89 -5.53 -6.27
N SER A 152 57.16 -4.85 -7.14
CA SER A 152 57.11 -5.12 -8.59
C SER A 152 58.31 -4.57 -9.39
N SER A 153 59.15 -3.72 -8.79
CA SER A 153 60.38 -3.22 -9.44
C SER A 153 61.64 -4.02 -9.12
N ARG A 154 61.51 -5.16 -8.41
CA ARG A 154 62.65 -6.00 -8.01
C ARG A 154 62.34 -7.48 -8.27
N GLY A 155 62.44 -7.86 -9.54
CA GLY A 155 62.34 -9.24 -9.99
C GLY A 155 61.93 -9.34 -11.45
N ASP A 156 62.80 -8.87 -12.35
CA ASP A 156 62.85 -9.40 -13.72
C ASP A 156 63.66 -10.70 -13.70
N GLU A 157 63.40 -11.53 -14.70
CA GLU A 157 64.06 -12.77 -15.11
C GLU A 157 63.54 -14.12 -14.58
N THR A 158 63.10 -14.91 -15.57
CA THR A 158 62.86 -16.35 -15.66
C THR A 158 61.44 -16.83 -15.31
N ASP A 159 60.81 -17.75 -16.03
CA ASP A 159 61.08 -18.40 -17.31
C ASP A 159 59.81 -19.19 -17.66
N ASP A 160 59.64 -19.35 -18.96
CA ASP A 160 58.92 -20.39 -19.68
C ASP A 160 57.39 -20.47 -19.77
N ARG A 161 56.99 -20.45 -21.04
CA ARG A 161 55.66 -20.70 -21.58
C ARG A 161 55.31 -22.18 -21.45
N ARG A 162 54.10 -22.50 -20.97
CA ARG A 162 53.36 -23.68 -21.45
C ARG A 162 51.86 -23.41 -21.54
N GLU A 163 51.39 -23.26 -22.77
CA GLU A 163 49.99 -23.44 -23.15
C GLU A 163 49.67 -24.92 -23.39
N ARG A 164 48.40 -25.31 -23.17
CA ARG A 164 47.56 -26.30 -23.91
C ARG A 164 46.41 -26.85 -23.01
N PRO A 165 45.32 -27.44 -23.53
CA PRO A 165 44.23 -26.83 -24.31
C PRO A 165 42.82 -27.26 -23.80
N ALA A 166 41.73 -26.66 -24.30
CA ALA A 166 40.35 -27.14 -24.08
C ALA A 166 39.83 -27.83 -25.35
N GLY A 167 39.30 -29.05 -25.20
CA GLY A 167 38.92 -29.96 -26.27
C GLY A 167 37.50 -29.78 -26.84
N ASP A 168 37.39 -30.20 -28.11
CA ASP A 168 36.21 -30.32 -28.96
C ASP A 168 35.11 -31.26 -28.44
N GLY A 169 33.88 -31.05 -28.95
CA GLY A 169 32.97 -32.17 -29.24
C GLY A 169 31.46 -31.95 -29.03
N GLN A 170 30.77 -31.45 -30.05
CA GLN A 170 29.35 -31.68 -30.36
C GLN A 170 29.28 -32.52 -31.66
N PRO A 171 28.13 -32.96 -32.25
CA PRO A 171 26.71 -33.01 -31.82
C PRO A 171 25.97 -34.32 -32.31
N GLN A 172 24.61 -34.27 -32.38
CA GLN A 172 23.64 -34.98 -33.26
C GLN A 172 22.67 -35.95 -32.54
N ASP A 173 21.37 -35.62 -32.39
CA ASP A 173 20.19 -35.76 -33.32
C ASP A 173 19.42 -37.07 -32.99
N ALA A 174 18.09 -37.26 -33.06
CA ALA A 174 16.96 -36.58 -33.70
C ALA A 174 15.60 -36.99 -33.03
N GLN A 175 14.62 -36.07 -33.08
CA GLN A 175 13.19 -36.18 -33.50
C GLN A 175 12.35 -37.46 -33.17
N THR A 176 11.08 -37.42 -32.74
CA THR A 176 9.89 -36.98 -33.50
C THR A 176 8.57 -37.10 -32.69
N SER A 177 7.61 -36.21 -33.00
CA SER A 177 6.14 -36.35 -33.09
C SER A 177 5.20 -36.53 -31.86
N GLY A 178 4.25 -35.58 -31.73
CA GLY A 178 2.92 -35.73 -31.08
C GLY A 178 1.88 -36.37 -32.04
N PRO A 179 0.54 -36.09 -31.98
CA PRO A 179 -0.26 -35.26 -31.06
C PRO A 179 -1.66 -35.87 -30.65
N ALA A 180 -2.52 -35.02 -30.03
CA ALA A 180 -4.01 -34.94 -30.13
C ALA A 180 -4.97 -35.72 -29.18
N GLY A 181 -5.57 -34.97 -28.24
CA GLY A 181 -7.03 -34.69 -28.04
C GLY A 181 -8.10 -35.79 -27.90
N ARG A 182 -8.96 -35.68 -26.86
CA ARG A 182 -10.45 -35.83 -26.97
C ARG A 182 -11.23 -35.31 -25.74
N VAL A 183 -12.43 -34.84 -26.04
CA VAL A 183 -13.51 -34.26 -25.21
C VAL A 183 -14.62 -35.27 -24.82
N GLY A 184 -15.34 -34.96 -23.72
CA GLY A 184 -16.77 -35.23 -23.48
C GLY A 184 -17.11 -36.25 -22.37
N PRO A 185 -18.37 -36.34 -21.86
CA PRO A 185 -19.52 -35.42 -21.97
C PRO A 185 -20.31 -35.20 -20.66
N ALA A 186 -21.38 -34.39 -20.77
CA ALA A 186 -22.38 -34.05 -19.75
C ALA A 186 -23.51 -35.08 -19.58
N GLY A 187 -24.28 -34.95 -18.50
CA GLY A 187 -25.64 -35.47 -18.33
C GLY A 187 -26.12 -35.35 -16.88
N PRO A 188 -27.36 -35.78 -16.57
CA PRO A 188 -28.63 -35.51 -17.25
C PRO A 188 -29.39 -34.29 -16.67
#